data_AF-A0AAE3QCE8-F1
#
_entry.id   AF-A0AAE3QCE8-F1
#
_cell.length_a   1.000
_cell.length_b   1.000
_cell.length_c   1.000
_cell.angle_alpha   90.00
_cell.angle_beta   90.00
_cell.angle_gamma   90.00
#
_symmetry.space_group_name_H-M   'P 1'
#
loop_
_entity.id
_entity.type
_entity.pdbx_description
1 polymer ?
#
loop_
_entity_poly.entity_id
_entity_poly.type
_entity_poly.pdbx_seq_one_letter_code
_entity_poly.pdbx_strand_id
1 'polypeptide(L)'
;MDPASPPHDPMLDATLREMADIALPPPVSMMPATWGWAVLAVLVALAIAFALWRWLRYRAQNRYRREALAELSALEAAIGEAAGRQRSLGSLPALVKRTALAVFPREAVAALSGSAWVDFLKAHAGKARIDEEAYRFLAETEYRLPAVSTVDVADARRTFAAARQWIEGHDVHA
;
A
#
# COMPACT_ATOMS: atom_id res chain seq x y z
N MET A 1 -83.38 -8.00 -23.08
CA MET A 1 -83.89 -7.05 -22.08
C MET A 1 -82.70 -6.29 -21.52
N ASP A 2 -82.40 -5.14 -22.09
CA ASP A 2 -81.35 -4.24 -21.57
C ASP A 2 -81.89 -3.54 -20.31
N PRO A 3 -81.15 -3.49 -19.18
CA PRO A 3 -81.56 -2.70 -18.03
C PRO A 3 -81.54 -1.22 -18.41
N ALA A 4 -82.69 -0.58 -18.25
CA ALA A 4 -82.91 0.84 -18.50
C ALA A 4 -81.84 1.68 -17.78
N SER A 5 -81.20 2.59 -18.52
CA SER A 5 -80.33 3.60 -17.94
C SER A 5 -81.14 4.44 -16.92
N PRO A 6 -80.57 4.74 -15.74
CA PRO A 6 -81.27 5.53 -14.74
C PRO A 6 -81.64 6.92 -15.30
N PRO A 7 -82.73 7.53 -14.82
CA PRO A 7 -83.17 8.84 -15.29
C PRO A 7 -82.09 9.90 -15.04
N HIS A 8 -81.76 10.68 -16.07
CA HIS A 8 -80.85 11.82 -15.97
C HIS A 8 -81.49 12.88 -15.06
N ASP A 9 -80.91 13.10 -13.88
CA ASP A 9 -81.30 14.20 -13.00
C ASP A 9 -80.53 15.46 -13.44
N PRO A 10 -81.21 16.45 -14.05
CA PRO A 10 -80.55 17.64 -14.54
C PRO A 10 -79.90 18.46 -13.42
N MET A 11 -80.35 18.30 -12.18
CA MET A 11 -79.74 18.93 -11.01
C MET A 11 -78.45 18.22 -10.62
N LEU A 12 -78.41 16.88 -10.69
CA LEU A 12 -77.18 16.11 -10.47
C LEU A 12 -76.13 16.44 -11.54
N ASP A 13 -76.54 16.51 -12.80
CA ASP A 13 -75.65 16.86 -13.91
C ASP A 13 -75.12 18.30 -13.80
N ALA A 14 -75.93 19.23 -13.30
CA ALA A 14 -75.49 20.60 -13.01
C ALA A 14 -74.52 20.64 -11.83
N THR A 15 -74.79 19.90 -10.76
CA THR A 15 -73.92 19.82 -9.57
C THR A 15 -72.56 19.23 -9.92
N LEU A 16 -72.52 18.16 -10.72
CA LEU A 16 -71.28 17.54 -11.20
C LEU A 16 -70.47 18.46 -12.12
N ARG A 17 -71.16 19.30 -12.90
CA ARG A 17 -70.51 20.29 -13.79
C ARG A 17 -69.97 21.50 -13.03
N GLU A 18 -70.51 21.77 -11.84
CA GLU A 18 -70.05 22.81 -10.91
C GLU A 18 -68.93 22.32 -9.98
N MET A 19 -68.75 21.00 -9.83
CA MET A 19 -67.57 20.42 -9.20
C MET A 19 -66.35 20.68 -10.10
N ALA A 20 -65.56 21.68 -9.74
CA ALA A 20 -64.32 22.02 -10.43
C ALA A 20 -63.42 20.78 -10.53
N ASP A 21 -63.04 20.45 -11.77
CA ASP A 21 -62.09 19.40 -12.11
C ASP A 21 -60.83 19.59 -11.25
N ILE A 22 -60.49 18.61 -10.42
CA ILE A 22 -59.33 18.69 -9.54
C ILE A 22 -58.11 18.64 -10.46
N ALA A 23 -57.54 19.81 -10.75
CA ALA A 23 -56.26 19.91 -11.44
C ALA A 23 -55.23 19.14 -10.62
N LEU A 24 -54.83 17.95 -11.10
CA LEU A 24 -53.76 17.20 -10.46
C LEU A 24 -52.50 18.08 -10.46
N PRO A 25 -51.85 18.27 -9.31
CA PRO A 25 -50.59 18.99 -9.29
C PRO A 25 -49.60 18.24 -10.20
N PRO A 26 -48.74 18.96 -10.95
CA PRO A 26 -47.71 18.32 -11.74
C PRO A 26 -46.90 17.37 -10.84
N PRO A 27 -46.49 16.20 -11.34
CA PRO A 27 -45.80 15.20 -10.54
C PRO A 27 -44.57 15.85 -9.90
N VAL A 28 -44.55 15.91 -8.57
CA VAL A 28 -43.40 16.39 -7.83
C VAL A 28 -42.25 15.45 -8.12
N SER A 29 -41.18 15.99 -8.69
CA SER A 29 -39.96 15.20 -8.91
C SER A 29 -39.49 14.68 -7.55
N MET A 30 -39.51 13.35 -7.36
CA MET A 30 -39.00 12.69 -6.15
C MET A 30 -37.47 12.67 -6.07
N MET A 31 -36.77 13.23 -7.05
CA MET A 31 -35.37 13.56 -6.88
C MET A 31 -35.28 14.90 -6.17
N PRO A 32 -34.84 14.96 -4.90
CA PRO A 32 -34.47 16.24 -4.32
C PRO A 32 -33.25 16.71 -5.12
N ALA A 33 -33.46 17.62 -6.07
CA ALA A 33 -32.41 18.38 -6.73
C ALA A 33 -31.82 19.40 -5.74
N THR A 34 -31.46 18.92 -4.55
CA THR A 34 -30.84 19.71 -3.50
C THR A 34 -29.35 19.73 -3.80
N TRP A 35 -28.75 20.89 -3.59
CA TRP A 35 -27.31 21.11 -3.74
C TRP A 35 -26.49 20.12 -2.89
N GLY A 36 -27.11 19.45 -1.91
CA GLY A 36 -26.53 18.38 -1.10
C GLY A 36 -25.94 17.22 -1.91
N TRP A 37 -26.54 16.80 -3.03
CA TRP A 37 -25.93 15.76 -3.88
C TRP A 37 -24.67 16.23 -4.60
N ALA A 38 -24.64 17.49 -5.02
CA ALA A 38 -23.44 18.08 -5.60
C ALA A 38 -22.33 18.18 -4.55
N VAL A 39 -22.64 18.63 -3.33
CA VAL A 39 -21.71 18.66 -2.21
C VAL A 39 -21.22 17.25 -1.86
N LEU A 40 -22.11 16.26 -1.82
CA LEU A 40 -21.76 14.87 -1.57
C LEU A 40 -20.85 14.30 -2.67
N ALA A 41 -21.16 14.57 -3.94
CA ALA A 41 -20.33 14.15 -5.07
C ALA A 41 -18.92 14.75 -4.98
N VAL A 42 -18.80 16.03 -4.61
CA VAL A 42 -17.51 16.69 -4.38
C VAL A 42 -16.77 16.06 -3.22
N LEU A 43 -17.43 15.80 -2.08
CA LEU A 43 -16.81 15.14 -0.93
C LEU A 43 -16.30 13.74 -1.27
N VAL A 44 -17.09 12.95 -2.00
CA VAL A 44 -16.69 11.62 -2.47
C VAL A 44 -15.51 11.72 -3.44
N ALA A 45 -15.54 12.67 -4.39
CA ALA A 45 -14.44 12.88 -5.31
C ALA A 45 -13.14 13.26 -4.58
N LEU A 46 -13.21 14.14 -3.58
CA LEU A 46 -12.07 14.51 -2.75
C LEU A 46 -11.54 13.33 -1.92
N ALA A 47 -12.44 12.53 -1.35
CA ALA A 47 -12.06 11.32 -0.61
C ALA A 47 -11.34 10.31 -1.52
N ILE A 48 -11.85 10.09 -2.73
CA ILE A 48 -11.21 9.23 -3.74
C ILE A 48 -9.84 9.81 -4.14
N ALA A 49 -9.77 11.10 -4.45
CA ALA A 49 -8.52 11.75 -4.82
C ALA A 49 -7.47 11.66 -3.70
N PHE A 50 -7.87 11.87 -2.45
CA PHE A 50 -7.00 11.73 -1.29
C PHE A 50 -6.53 10.28 -1.09
N ALA A 51 -7.44 9.30 -1.20
CA ALA A 51 -7.10 7.88 -1.12
C ALA A 51 -6.12 7.48 -2.25
N LEU A 52 -6.36 7.96 -3.47
CA LEU A 52 -5.52 7.68 -4.64
C LEU A 52 -4.13 8.33 -4.46
N TRP A 53 -4.07 9.57 -4.00
CA TRP A 53 -2.81 10.27 -3.71
C TRP A 53 -2.02 9.54 -2.61
N ARG A 54 -2.69 9.13 -1.53
CA ARG A 54 -2.06 8.36 -0.44
C ARG A 54 -1.56 7.00 -0.91
N TRP A 55 -2.31 6.33 -1.79
CA TRP A 55 -1.93 5.06 -2.39
C TRP A 55 -0.74 5.21 -3.34
N LEU A 56 -0.76 6.22 -4.21
CA LEU A 56 0.35 6.53 -5.11
C LEU A 56 1.61 6.90 -4.34
N ARG A 57 1.48 7.71 -3.27
CA ARG A 57 2.59 8.07 -2.39
C ARG A 57 3.16 6.85 -1.68
N TYR A 58 2.29 5.97 -1.18
CA TYR A 58 2.71 4.69 -0.58
C TYR A 58 3.41 3.78 -1.61
N ARG A 59 2.91 3.74 -2.86
CA ARG A 59 3.48 2.93 -3.94
C ARG A 59 4.83 3.48 -4.43
N ALA A 60 4.96 4.80 -4.49
CA ALA A 60 6.21 5.49 -4.80
C ALA A 60 7.25 5.27 -3.70
N GLN A 61 6.82 5.35 -2.43
CA GLN A 61 7.64 5.00 -1.28
C GLN A 61 8.03 3.51 -1.31
N ASN A 62 7.19 2.59 -1.76
CA ASN A 62 7.57 1.17 -1.86
C ASN A 62 8.36 0.78 -3.12
N ARG A 63 8.68 1.73 -4.02
CA ARG A 63 9.47 1.40 -5.22
C ARG A 63 10.87 0.93 -4.85
N TYR A 64 11.57 1.64 -3.95
CA TYR A 64 12.91 1.25 -3.52
C TYR A 64 12.91 -0.13 -2.85
N ARG A 65 11.88 -0.45 -2.03
CA ARG A 65 11.72 -1.78 -1.42
C ARG A 65 11.58 -2.86 -2.48
N ARG A 66 10.75 -2.62 -3.51
CA ARG A 66 10.55 -3.59 -4.60
C ARG A 66 11.82 -3.83 -5.39
N GLU A 67 12.58 -2.77 -5.69
CA GLU A 67 13.87 -2.88 -6.38
C GLU A 67 14.89 -3.66 -5.53
N ALA A 68 14.99 -3.33 -4.24
CA ALA A 68 15.87 -4.03 -3.30
C ALA A 68 15.50 -5.51 -3.15
N LEU A 69 14.21 -5.86 -3.06
CA LEU A 69 13.74 -7.24 -2.96
C LEU A 69 13.94 -8.02 -4.27
N ALA A 70 13.78 -7.37 -5.42
CA ALA A 70 14.06 -7.99 -6.71
C ALA A 70 15.56 -8.33 -6.82
N GLU A 71 16.45 -7.41 -6.45
CA GLU A 71 17.89 -7.67 -6.45
C GLU A 71 18.27 -8.74 -5.42
N LEU A 72 17.68 -8.71 -4.22
CA LEU A 72 17.86 -9.74 -3.21
C LEU A 72 17.50 -11.13 -3.75
N SER A 73 16.37 -11.25 -4.47
CA SER A 73 15.93 -12.50 -5.05
C SER A 73 16.87 -13.02 -6.14
N ALA A 74 17.46 -12.13 -6.94
CA ALA A 74 18.44 -12.48 -7.96
C ALA A 74 19.75 -13.00 -7.33
N LEU A 75 20.20 -12.37 -6.23
CA LEU A 75 21.34 -12.84 -5.47
C LEU A 75 21.06 -14.19 -4.79
N GLU A 76 19.88 -14.36 -4.22
CA GLU A 76 19.46 -15.61 -3.57
C GLU A 76 19.40 -16.79 -4.55
N ALA A 77 19.03 -16.56 -5.82
CA ALA A 77 19.01 -17.62 -6.84
C ALA A 77 20.40 -18.24 -7.11
N ALA A 78 21.48 -17.48 -6.92
CA ALA A 78 22.84 -17.93 -7.20
C ALA A 78 23.51 -18.68 -6.02
N ILE A 79 22.85 -18.83 -4.86
CA ILE A 79 23.50 -19.41 -3.66
C ILE A 79 23.69 -20.93 -3.71
N GLY A 80 23.07 -21.61 -4.69
CA GLY A 80 23.17 -23.06 -4.85
C GLY A 80 24.61 -23.53 -5.11
N GLU A 81 25.35 -22.79 -5.93
CA GLU A 81 26.75 -23.04 -6.23
C GLU A 81 27.67 -22.29 -5.26
N ALA A 82 28.82 -22.86 -4.89
CA ALA A 82 29.74 -22.23 -3.94
C ALA A 82 30.24 -20.85 -4.42
N ALA A 83 30.64 -20.73 -5.69
CA ALA A 83 31.10 -19.47 -6.27
C ALA A 83 29.97 -18.43 -6.40
N GLY A 84 28.75 -18.88 -6.71
CA GLY A 84 27.57 -18.03 -6.73
C GLY A 84 27.21 -17.51 -5.33
N ARG A 85 27.21 -18.41 -4.33
CA ARG A 85 26.97 -18.09 -2.93
C ARG A 85 27.95 -17.06 -2.40
N GLN A 86 29.24 -17.22 -2.68
CA GLN A 86 30.26 -16.28 -2.22
C GLN A 86 30.03 -14.88 -2.76
N ARG A 87 29.74 -14.76 -4.07
CA ARG A 87 29.41 -13.48 -4.70
C ARG A 87 28.13 -12.87 -4.13
N SER A 88 27.09 -13.68 -3.97
CA SER A 88 25.80 -13.23 -3.45
C SER A 88 25.88 -12.72 -2.02
N LEU A 89 26.57 -13.46 -1.15
CA LEU A 89 26.80 -13.08 0.23
C LEU A 89 27.69 -11.84 0.36
N GLY A 90 28.70 -11.67 -0.50
CA GLY A 90 29.53 -10.47 -0.54
C GLY A 90 28.78 -9.20 -0.97
N SER A 91 27.80 -9.34 -1.85
CA SER A 91 26.97 -8.20 -2.32
C SER A 91 25.86 -7.81 -1.33
N LEU A 92 25.51 -8.70 -0.40
CA LEU A 92 24.35 -8.52 0.47
C LEU A 92 24.45 -7.32 1.42
N PRO A 93 25.58 -7.08 2.12
CA PRO A 93 25.72 -5.89 2.98
C PRO A 93 25.61 -4.57 2.20
N ALA A 94 26.16 -4.50 0.99
CA ALA A 94 26.09 -3.33 0.13
C ALA A 94 24.64 -3.04 -0.33
N LEU A 95 23.88 -4.09 -0.66
CA LEU A 95 22.45 -3.99 -0.99
C LEU A 95 21.64 -3.42 0.18
N VAL A 96 21.85 -3.90 1.41
CA VAL A 96 21.15 -3.40 2.60
C VAL A 96 21.54 -1.94 2.88
N LYS A 97 22.84 -1.60 2.81
CA LYS A 97 23.30 -0.21 3.00
C LYS A 97 22.73 0.75 1.95
N ARG A 98 22.66 0.35 0.67
CA ARG A 98 22.01 1.12 -0.39
C ARG A 98 20.51 1.28 -0.14
N THR A 99 19.85 0.25 0.38
CA THR A 99 18.42 0.30 0.74
C THR A 99 18.17 1.34 1.83
N ALA A 100 19.02 1.41 2.86
CA ALA A 100 18.93 2.45 3.88
C ALA A 100 19.18 3.85 3.30
N LEU A 101 20.20 4.02 2.45
CA LEU A 101 20.51 5.31 1.81
C LEU A 101 19.40 5.82 0.86
N ALA A 102 18.52 4.95 0.40
CA ALA A 102 17.36 5.35 -0.41
C ALA A 102 16.26 6.06 0.41
N VAL A 103 16.33 5.97 1.74
CA VAL A 103 15.24 6.32 2.66
C VAL A 103 15.69 7.30 3.73
N PHE A 104 16.89 7.11 4.25
CA PHE A 104 17.47 7.92 5.32
C PHE A 104 18.44 8.97 4.77
N PRO A 105 18.62 10.11 5.47
CA PRO A 105 19.59 11.12 5.08
C PRO A 105 20.98 10.53 4.93
N ARG A 106 21.69 10.93 3.87
CA ARG A 106 23.02 10.38 3.56
C ARG A 106 24.01 10.67 4.68
N GLU A 107 23.88 11.81 5.33
CA GLU A 107 24.72 12.27 6.43
C GLU A 107 24.58 11.35 7.66
N ALA A 108 23.40 10.77 7.88
CA ALA A 108 23.13 9.87 8.99
C ALA A 108 23.65 8.44 8.75
N VAL A 109 23.67 7.98 7.50
CA VAL A 109 23.95 6.57 7.17
C VAL A 109 25.32 6.32 6.53
N ALA A 110 25.82 7.25 5.70
CA ALA A 110 27.01 6.98 4.87
C ALA A 110 28.26 6.68 5.71
N ALA A 111 28.43 7.41 6.82
CA ALA A 111 29.54 7.27 7.75
C ALA A 111 29.42 6.06 8.69
N LEU A 112 28.26 5.39 8.75
CA LEU A 112 28.07 4.25 9.65
C LEU A 112 28.79 3.01 9.13
N SER A 113 29.53 2.36 10.03
CA SER A 113 30.26 1.12 9.80
C SER A 113 30.37 0.31 11.09
N GLY A 114 30.56 -1.00 10.99
CA GLY A 114 30.75 -1.87 12.16
C GLY A 114 29.58 -1.81 13.14
N SER A 115 29.86 -1.66 14.43
CA SER A 115 28.84 -1.64 15.49
C SER A 115 27.82 -0.52 15.33
N ALA A 116 28.27 0.69 14.95
CA ALA A 116 27.36 1.83 14.75
C ALA A 116 26.32 1.55 13.65
N TRP A 117 26.70 0.76 12.64
CA TRP A 117 25.78 0.31 11.60
C TRP A 117 24.82 -0.78 12.12
N VAL A 118 25.30 -1.72 12.93
CA VAL A 118 24.44 -2.71 13.60
C VAL A 118 23.37 -2.02 14.46
N ASP A 119 23.78 -1.05 15.27
CA ASP A 119 22.89 -0.32 16.16
C ASP A 119 21.83 0.45 15.36
N PHE A 120 22.24 1.07 14.25
CA PHE A 120 21.31 1.70 13.31
C PHE A 120 20.30 0.70 12.74
N LEU A 121 20.74 -0.46 12.26
CA LEU A 121 19.86 -1.48 11.70
C LEU A 121 18.84 -1.97 12.74
N LYS A 122 19.25 -2.12 14.00
CA LYS A 122 18.37 -2.51 15.11
C LYS A 122 17.37 -1.42 15.46
N ALA A 123 17.82 -0.17 15.56
CA ALA A 123 16.96 0.97 15.86
C ALA A 123 15.83 1.12 14.82
N HIS A 124 16.13 0.83 13.56
CA HIS A 124 15.19 0.96 12.45
C HIS A 124 14.56 -0.37 12.02
N ALA A 125 14.74 -1.45 12.78
CA ALA A 125 14.24 -2.78 12.40
C ALA A 125 12.71 -2.86 12.33
N GLY A 126 12.00 -1.95 13.01
CA GLY A 126 10.55 -1.89 13.01
C GLY A 126 9.93 -3.23 13.44
N LYS A 127 9.34 -3.96 12.49
CA LYS A 127 8.73 -5.29 12.72
C LYS A 127 9.66 -6.46 12.39
N ALA A 128 10.85 -6.21 11.84
CA ALA A 128 11.78 -7.24 11.44
C ALA A 128 12.33 -8.00 12.67
N ARG A 129 12.42 -9.33 12.58
CA ARG A 129 12.93 -10.19 13.64
C ARG A 129 14.21 -10.86 13.18
N ILE A 130 15.31 -10.17 13.39
CA ILE A 130 16.63 -10.56 12.92
C ILE A 130 17.47 -10.98 14.11
N ASP A 131 18.23 -12.05 13.95
CA ASP A 131 19.18 -12.58 14.90
C ASP A 131 20.47 -11.75 14.93
N GLU A 132 21.15 -11.77 16.09
CA GLU A 132 22.35 -10.98 16.33
C GLU A 132 23.50 -11.32 15.37
N GLU A 133 23.57 -12.59 14.94
CA GLU A 133 24.58 -13.06 13.99
C GLU A 133 24.36 -12.49 12.59
N ALA A 134 23.11 -12.44 12.10
CA ALA A 134 22.81 -11.82 10.82
C ALA A 134 23.04 -10.30 10.83
N TYR A 135 22.74 -9.60 11.92
CA TYR A 135 23.10 -8.17 12.04
C TYR A 135 24.60 -7.96 11.90
N ARG A 136 25.40 -8.79 12.58
CA ARG A 136 26.86 -8.73 12.49
C ARG A 136 27.35 -9.03 11.07
N PHE A 137 26.77 -10.04 10.42
CA PHE A 137 27.06 -10.36 9.03
C PHE A 137 26.81 -9.17 8.11
N LEU A 138 25.67 -8.49 8.26
CA LEU A 138 25.30 -7.33 7.45
C LEU A 138 26.16 -6.08 7.72
N ALA A 139 26.91 -6.06 8.82
CA ALA A 139 27.78 -4.94 9.19
C ALA A 139 29.22 -5.06 8.71
N GLU A 140 29.66 -6.26 8.36
CA GLU A 140 31.03 -6.54 7.96
C GLU A 140 31.12 -6.60 6.42
N THR A 141 31.01 -5.43 5.77
CA THR A 141 30.89 -5.31 4.30
C THR A 141 32.18 -5.69 3.55
N GLU A 142 33.36 -5.47 4.14
CA GLU A 142 34.64 -5.58 3.44
C GLU A 142 35.60 -6.63 4.03
N TYR A 143 35.44 -6.99 5.30
CA TYR A 143 36.46 -7.77 6.01
C TYR A 143 36.28 -9.30 5.96
N ARG A 144 35.18 -9.81 5.40
CA ARG A 144 34.84 -11.24 5.41
C ARG A 144 34.85 -11.98 4.08
N LEU A 145 35.24 -11.36 2.96
CA LEU A 145 35.30 -12.09 1.67
C LEU A 145 35.99 -13.48 1.73
N PRO A 146 37.06 -13.69 2.52
CA PRO A 146 37.64 -15.02 2.71
C PRO A 146 36.79 -15.99 3.54
N ALA A 147 36.07 -15.49 4.56
CA ALA A 147 35.23 -16.27 5.47
C ALA A 147 33.86 -16.63 4.87
N VAL A 148 33.40 -15.89 3.85
CA VAL A 148 32.15 -16.19 3.14
C VAL A 148 32.23 -17.53 2.38
N SER A 149 33.43 -17.93 1.97
CA SER A 149 33.70 -19.18 1.24
C SER A 149 33.30 -20.45 2.02
N THR A 150 33.25 -20.37 3.34
CA THR A 150 32.95 -21.50 4.23
C THR A 150 31.48 -21.54 4.68
N VAL A 151 30.66 -20.57 4.28
CA VAL A 151 29.26 -20.48 4.69
C VAL A 151 28.44 -21.52 3.92
N ASP A 152 27.72 -22.36 4.65
CA ASP A 152 26.86 -23.38 4.06
C ASP A 152 25.61 -22.76 3.38
N VAL A 153 24.83 -23.57 2.63
CA VAL A 153 23.63 -23.06 1.93
C VAL A 153 22.53 -22.63 2.91
N ALA A 154 22.33 -23.37 3.99
CA ALA A 154 21.32 -23.09 5.00
C ALA A 154 21.63 -21.78 5.75
N ASP A 155 22.88 -21.54 6.13
CA ASP A 155 23.35 -20.30 6.75
C ASP A 155 23.22 -19.11 5.80
N ALA A 156 23.58 -19.31 4.53
CA ALA A 156 23.34 -18.30 3.51
C ALA A 156 21.86 -17.95 3.42
N ARG A 157 20.97 -18.95 3.32
CA ARG A 157 19.51 -18.73 3.28
C ARG A 157 18.99 -17.99 4.52
N ARG A 158 19.48 -18.32 5.71
CA ARG A 158 19.13 -17.60 6.95
C ARG A 158 19.50 -16.13 6.86
N THR A 159 20.71 -15.84 6.41
CA THR A 159 21.20 -14.47 6.25
C THR A 159 20.40 -13.68 5.20
N PHE A 160 20.07 -14.30 4.06
CA PHE A 160 19.18 -13.72 3.05
C PHE A 160 17.77 -13.46 3.58
N ALA A 161 17.22 -14.38 4.38
CA ALA A 161 15.92 -14.21 5.02
C ALA A 161 15.93 -13.05 6.03
N ALA A 162 16.99 -12.89 6.82
CA ALA A 162 17.16 -11.75 7.71
C ALA A 162 17.21 -10.42 6.95
N ALA A 163 17.99 -10.34 5.87
CA ALA A 163 18.04 -9.15 5.01
C ALA A 163 16.67 -8.83 4.40
N ARG A 164 15.94 -9.85 3.91
CA ARG A 164 14.56 -9.70 3.41
C ARG A 164 13.65 -9.09 4.46
N GLN A 165 13.65 -9.65 5.67
CA GLN A 165 12.81 -9.15 6.77
C GLN A 165 13.13 -7.70 7.11
N TRP A 166 14.41 -7.31 7.11
CA TRP A 166 14.79 -5.91 7.33
C TRP A 166 14.25 -5.00 6.22
N ILE A 167 14.44 -5.37 4.96
CA ILE A 167 14.00 -4.57 3.80
C ILE A 167 12.46 -4.41 3.80
N GLU A 168 11.72 -5.44 4.19
CA GLU A 168 10.26 -5.42 4.28
C GLU A 168 9.75 -4.66 5.52
N GLY A 169 10.42 -4.83 6.66
CA GLY A 169 9.92 -4.44 7.98
C GLY A 169 10.51 -3.17 8.58
N HIS A 170 11.55 -2.59 7.99
CA HIS A 170 12.21 -1.40 8.55
C HIS A 170 11.27 -0.21 8.61
N ASP A 171 11.37 0.52 9.72
CA ASP A 171 10.63 1.75 9.93
C ASP A 171 11.45 2.95 9.45
N VAL A 172 10.79 3.84 8.70
CA VAL A 172 11.37 5.06 8.13
C VAL A 172 11.28 6.24 9.11
N HIS A 173 10.49 6.08 10.18
CA HIS A 173 10.17 7.14 11.13
C HIS A 173 10.72 6.89 12.54
N ALA A 174 11.56 5.87 12.72
CA ALA A 174 12.14 5.50 14.02
C ALA A 174 13.12 6.55 14.58
#